data_AF-A0A7J8WBL1-F1
#
_entry.id   AF-A0A7J8WBL1-F1
#
_cell.length_a   1.000
_cell.length_b   1.000
_cell.length_c   1.000
_cell.angle_alpha   90.00
_cell.angle_beta   90.00
_cell.angle_gamma   90.00
#
_symmetry.space_group_name_H-M   'P 1'
#
loop_
_entity.id
_entity.type
_entity.pdbx_description
1 polymer ?
#
loop_
_entity_poly.entity_id
_entity_poly.type
_entity_poly.pdbx_seq_one_letter_code
_entity_poly.pdbx_strand_id
1 'polypeptide(L)'
;MNQADCNTCLNSTATELKQFCPRNKVAIAWSELCLVRYANRDLYGLLENDPRTCKYNPMNASNPAQFNRALSELLNNLSSEAAASGPLRKYAAGNAPTGILQMVYATVQCTPDMDQQNCTACLNYGRSELGGCCYGRMGCRILRPNCVLRFESNPFYNETAVPLPSPPTTSPTPSP
;
A
#
# COMPACT_ATOMS: atom_id res chain seq x y z
N MET A 1 3.99 -8.78 -9.83
CA MET A 1 3.01 -8.17 -10.77
C MET A 1 3.77 -7.69 -11.99
N ASN A 2 3.37 -8.10 -13.19
CA ASN A 2 3.95 -7.61 -14.45
C ASN A 2 3.13 -6.42 -15.00
N GLN A 3 3.58 -5.82 -16.11
CA GLN A 3 2.91 -4.67 -16.72
C GLN A 3 1.49 -4.99 -17.21
N ALA A 4 1.26 -6.19 -17.76
CA ALA A 4 -0.04 -6.60 -18.26
C ALA A 4 -1.07 -6.75 -17.13
N ASP A 5 -0.67 -7.35 -16.00
CA ASP A 5 -1.50 -7.46 -14.81
C ASP A 5 -1.90 -6.08 -14.28
N CYS A 6 -0.94 -5.14 -14.24
CA CYS A 6 -1.15 -3.77 -13.81
C CYS A 6 -2.17 -3.06 -14.70
N ASN A 7 -1.95 -3.08 -16.02
CA ASN A 7 -2.85 -2.45 -16.99
C ASN A 7 -4.26 -3.04 -16.93
N THR A 8 -4.36 -4.37 -16.78
CA THR A 8 -5.64 -5.06 -16.64
C THR A 8 -6.37 -4.62 -15.38
N CYS A 9 -5.67 -4.57 -14.24
CA CYS A 9 -6.26 -4.10 -12.98
C CYS A 9 -6.76 -2.65 -13.11
N LEU A 10 -5.94 -1.75 -13.65
CA LEU A 10 -6.31 -0.34 -13.81
C LEU A 10 -7.54 -0.17 -14.70
N ASN A 11 -7.60 -0.87 -15.83
CA ASN A 11 -8.72 -0.77 -16.77
C ASN A 11 -10.03 -1.32 -16.17
N SER A 12 -9.98 -2.49 -15.51
CA SER A 12 -11.17 -3.06 -14.84
C SER A 12 -11.67 -2.13 -13.74
N THR A 13 -10.76 -1.72 -12.85
CA THR A 13 -11.08 -0.88 -11.69
C THR A 13 -11.63 0.48 -12.12
N ALA A 14 -11.04 1.11 -13.16
CA ALA A 14 -11.54 2.37 -13.69
C ALA A 14 -12.93 2.23 -14.34
N THR A 15 -13.19 1.11 -15.00
CA THR A 15 -14.49 0.83 -15.63
C THR A 15 -15.57 0.65 -14.56
N GLU A 16 -15.32 -0.19 -13.56
CA GLU A 16 -16.23 -0.40 -12.42
C GLU A 16 -16.48 0.91 -11.66
N LEU A 17 -15.42 1.67 -11.37
CA LEU A 17 -15.53 2.94 -10.65
C LEU A 17 -16.44 3.94 -11.39
N LYS A 18 -16.38 4.00 -12.72
CA LYS A 18 -17.29 4.84 -13.53
C LYS A 18 -18.73 4.33 -13.50
N GLN A 19 -18.95 3.02 -13.45
CA GLN A 19 -20.30 2.43 -13.37
C GLN A 19 -20.95 2.69 -12.00
N PHE A 20 -20.20 2.52 -10.91
CA PHE A 20 -20.70 2.76 -9.55
C PHE A 20 -20.83 4.23 -9.20
N CYS A 21 -20.02 5.10 -9.81
CA CYS A 21 -19.99 6.53 -9.52
C CYS A 21 -20.14 7.41 -10.79
N PRO A 22 -21.24 7.28 -11.56
CA PRO A 22 -21.35 7.84 -12.91
C PRO A 22 -21.42 9.37 -12.96
N ARG A 23 -21.74 10.04 -11.84
CA ARG A 23 -21.89 11.50 -11.76
C ARG A 23 -20.94 12.15 -10.74
N ASN A 24 -20.11 11.35 -10.08
CA ASN A 24 -19.21 11.86 -9.07
C ASN A 24 -17.99 12.49 -9.75
N LYS A 25 -17.59 13.65 -9.25
CA LYS A 25 -16.37 14.34 -9.69
C LYS A 25 -15.13 13.92 -8.89
N VAL A 26 -15.34 13.14 -7.84
CA VAL A 26 -14.31 12.60 -6.95
C VAL A 26 -14.68 11.16 -6.63
N ALA A 27 -13.78 10.23 -6.91
CA ALA A 27 -13.97 8.83 -6.58
C ALA A 27 -12.63 8.11 -6.40
N ILE A 28 -12.66 7.02 -5.64
CA ILE A 28 -11.53 6.13 -5.41
C ILE A 28 -12.02 4.68 -5.34
N ALA A 29 -11.25 3.78 -5.92
CA ALA A 29 -11.43 2.33 -5.80
C ALA A 29 -10.10 1.66 -5.50
N TRP A 30 -10.16 0.66 -4.62
CA TRP A 30 -9.04 -0.21 -4.29
C TRP A 30 -9.35 -1.62 -4.75
N SER A 31 -8.54 -2.13 -5.66
CA SER A 31 -8.55 -3.51 -6.12
C SER A 31 -7.42 -4.30 -5.47
N GLU A 32 -7.30 -5.59 -5.76
CA GLU A 32 -6.23 -6.42 -5.21
C GLU A 32 -4.83 -5.88 -5.55
N LEU A 33 -4.64 -5.51 -6.82
CA LEU A 33 -3.32 -5.19 -7.37
C LEU A 33 -3.10 -3.70 -7.66
N CYS A 34 -4.16 -2.87 -7.60
CA CYS A 34 -4.09 -1.48 -7.99
C CYS A 34 -5.11 -0.62 -7.24
N LEU A 35 -4.90 0.69 -7.31
CA LEU A 35 -5.78 1.74 -6.82
C LEU A 35 -6.06 2.69 -7.98
N VAL A 36 -7.32 3.07 -8.18
CA VAL A 36 -7.71 4.09 -9.16
C VAL A 36 -8.43 5.21 -8.41
N ARG A 37 -7.98 6.44 -8.62
CA ARG A 37 -8.54 7.62 -7.99
C ARG A 37 -8.57 8.78 -8.98
N TYR A 38 -9.66 9.54 -8.98
CA TYR A 38 -9.76 10.82 -9.69
C TYR A 38 -10.49 11.85 -8.84
N ALA A 39 -10.21 13.12 -9.11
CA ALA A 39 -10.88 14.26 -8.49
C ALA A 39 -10.91 15.46 -9.43
N ASN A 40 -11.84 16.39 -9.22
CA ASN A 40 -11.89 17.70 -9.88
C ASN A 40 -11.08 18.77 -9.12
N ARG A 41 -10.02 18.35 -8.43
CA ARG A 41 -9.05 19.17 -7.70
C ARG A 41 -7.70 18.48 -7.77
N ASP A 42 -6.64 19.19 -7.41
CA ASP A 42 -5.31 18.60 -7.29
C ASP A 42 -5.27 17.53 -6.20
N LEU A 43 -4.55 16.44 -6.49
CA LEU A 43 -4.33 15.32 -5.57
C LEU A 43 -2.87 15.13 -5.21
N TYR A 44 -1.96 15.65 -6.04
CA TYR A 44 -0.53 15.38 -5.95
C TYR A 44 0.10 16.11 -4.76
N GLY A 45 0.88 15.39 -3.96
CA GLY A 45 1.57 15.95 -2.80
C GLY A 45 0.64 16.29 -1.63
N LEU A 46 -0.66 16.05 -1.76
CA LEU A 46 -1.64 16.30 -0.71
C LEU A 46 -1.95 15.03 0.07
N LEU A 47 -1.68 15.07 1.38
CA LEU A 47 -2.05 14.00 2.29
C LEU A 47 -3.56 14.01 2.52
N GLU A 48 -4.25 12.99 2.02
CA GLU A 48 -5.65 12.71 2.30
C GLU A 48 -5.81 11.39 3.06
N ASN A 49 -6.51 11.47 4.19
CA ASN A 49 -6.76 10.32 5.05
C ASN A 49 -8.06 9.59 4.73
N ASP A 50 -8.99 10.24 4.02
CA ASP A 50 -10.34 9.76 3.76
C ASP A 50 -10.70 9.87 2.26
N PRO A 51 -11.60 8.99 1.76
CA PRO A 51 -12.22 7.90 2.49
C PRO A 51 -11.22 6.78 2.81
N ARG A 52 -11.47 6.07 3.92
CA ARG A 52 -10.67 4.92 4.35
C ARG A 52 -11.55 3.71 4.58
N THR A 53 -10.97 2.55 4.36
CA THR A 53 -11.65 1.28 4.64
C THR A 53 -10.62 0.23 5.01
N CYS A 54 -11.13 -0.87 5.55
CA CYS A 54 -10.32 -2.03 5.85
C CYS A 54 -11.04 -3.30 5.40
N LYS A 55 -10.25 -4.29 4.98
CA LYS A 55 -10.72 -5.62 4.59
C LYS A 55 -9.88 -6.64 5.32
N TYR A 56 -10.51 -7.57 6.00
CA TYR A 56 -9.81 -8.58 6.79
C TYR A 56 -10.24 -9.98 6.43
N ASN A 57 -9.33 -10.92 6.66
CA ASN A 57 -9.65 -12.33 6.66
C ASN A 57 -10.53 -12.63 7.89
N PRO A 58 -11.70 -13.30 7.75
CA PRO A 58 -12.56 -13.63 8.88
C PRO A 58 -11.93 -14.64 9.85
N MET A 59 -10.90 -15.37 9.43
CA MET A 59 -10.16 -16.29 10.27
C MET A 59 -9.14 -15.56 11.15
N ASN A 60 -8.93 -16.13 12.34
CA ASN A 60 -8.01 -15.57 13.32
C ASN A 60 -6.64 -16.26 13.27
N ALA A 61 -5.59 -15.52 13.61
CA ALA A 61 -4.29 -16.10 13.90
C ALA A 61 -4.38 -17.02 15.13
N SER A 62 -3.56 -18.07 15.18
CA SER A 62 -3.61 -19.03 16.30
C SER A 62 -3.22 -18.41 17.64
N ASN A 63 -2.29 -17.45 17.64
CA ASN A 63 -1.96 -16.63 18.80
C ASN A 63 -2.07 -15.14 18.45
N PRO A 64 -3.25 -14.52 18.64
CA PRO A 64 -3.49 -13.12 18.31
C PRO A 64 -2.46 -12.15 18.91
N ALA A 65 -2.13 -12.30 20.20
CA ALA A 65 -1.26 -11.37 20.90
C ALA A 65 0.17 -11.39 20.34
N GLN A 66 0.72 -12.59 20.10
CA GLN A 66 2.06 -12.76 19.52
C GLN A 66 2.09 -12.28 18.07
N PHE A 67 1.07 -12.63 17.28
CA PHE A 67 0.95 -12.23 15.89
C PHE A 67 0.90 -10.71 15.74
N ASN A 68 0.04 -10.03 16.51
CA ASN A 68 -0.09 -8.57 16.47
C ASN A 68 1.17 -7.85 16.97
N ARG A 69 1.93 -8.41 17.92
CA ARG A 69 3.21 -7.84 18.37
C ARG A 69 4.23 -7.85 17.23
N ALA A 70 4.48 -9.02 16.64
CA ALA A 70 5.41 -9.18 15.53
C ALA A 70 4.99 -8.35 14.31
N LEU A 71 3.70 -8.30 14.01
CA LEU A 71 3.15 -7.44 12.96
C LEU A 71 3.43 -5.95 13.22
N SER A 72 3.25 -5.47 14.45
CA SER A 72 3.50 -4.06 14.80
C SER A 72 4.96 -3.67 14.59
N GLU A 73 5.90 -4.54 15.01
CA GLU A 73 7.34 -4.36 14.81
C GLU A 73 7.72 -4.40 13.32
N LEU A 74 7.18 -5.36 12.57
CA LEU A 74 7.41 -5.46 11.13
C LEU A 74 6.90 -4.22 10.39
N LEU A 75 5.67 -3.77 10.67
CA LEU A 75 5.10 -2.59 10.04
C LEU A 75 5.82 -1.29 10.43
N ASN A 76 6.36 -1.17 11.64
CA ASN A 76 7.24 -0.06 12.01
C ASN A 76 8.43 0.04 11.04
N ASN A 77 9.16 -1.07 10.88
CA ASN A 77 10.37 -1.10 10.07
C ASN A 77 10.07 -0.84 8.59
N LEU A 78 9.07 -1.54 8.04
CA LEU A 78 8.67 -1.37 6.64
C LEU A 78 8.17 0.05 6.36
N SER A 79 7.50 0.69 7.33
CA SER A 79 7.02 2.07 7.13
C SER A 79 8.17 3.06 7.02
N SER A 80 9.22 2.89 7.83
CA SER A 80 10.42 3.71 7.75
C SER A 80 11.13 3.54 6.40
N GLU A 81 11.26 2.30 5.93
CA GLU A 81 11.89 1.97 4.64
C GLU A 81 11.11 2.57 3.45
N ALA A 82 9.80 2.36 3.42
CA ALA A 82 8.96 2.86 2.34
C ALA A 82 8.93 4.40 2.29
N ALA A 83 8.89 5.07 3.45
CA ALA A 83 8.87 6.53 3.51
C ALA A 83 10.19 7.16 3.06
N ALA A 84 11.32 6.56 3.44
CA ALA A 84 12.66 7.00 3.04
C ALA A 84 13.02 6.65 1.59
N SER A 85 12.22 5.82 0.91
CA SER A 85 12.45 5.44 -0.47
C SER A 85 12.29 6.62 -1.44
N GLY A 86 12.92 6.49 -2.62
CA GLY A 86 13.00 7.52 -3.65
C GLY A 86 11.66 7.93 -4.26
N PRO A 87 11.66 8.98 -5.10
CA PRO A 87 10.43 9.61 -5.62
C PRO A 87 9.63 8.73 -6.58
N LEU A 88 10.24 7.68 -7.13
CA LEU A 88 9.58 6.78 -8.10
C LEU A 88 8.80 5.66 -7.41
N ARG A 89 9.15 5.28 -6.18
CA ARG A 89 8.55 4.15 -5.49
C ARG A 89 8.72 4.28 -3.99
N LYS A 90 7.59 4.31 -3.28
CA LYS A 90 7.51 4.29 -1.81
C LYS A 90 6.83 3.02 -1.36
N TYR A 91 7.60 1.95 -1.32
CA TYR A 91 7.11 0.59 -1.07
C TYR A 91 8.16 -0.20 -0.30
N ALA A 92 7.71 -1.00 0.66
CA ALA A 92 8.54 -1.97 1.36
C ALA A 92 7.74 -3.25 1.61
N ALA A 93 8.43 -4.37 1.65
CA ALA A 93 7.86 -5.69 1.91
C ALA A 93 8.80 -6.49 2.80
N GLY A 94 8.23 -7.31 3.68
CA GLY A 94 9.02 -8.13 4.57
C GLY A 94 8.16 -9.12 5.32
N ASN A 95 8.81 -9.99 6.07
CA ASN A 95 8.16 -10.99 6.89
C ASN A 95 8.82 -11.11 8.25
N ALA A 96 8.10 -11.69 9.20
CA ALA A 96 8.60 -11.93 10.55
C ALA A 96 7.99 -13.22 11.13
N PRO A 97 8.73 -13.95 11.98
CA PRO A 97 8.16 -15.08 12.71
C PRO A 97 7.16 -14.60 13.76
N THR A 98 6.03 -15.30 13.86
CA THR A 98 4.98 -15.07 14.85
C THR A 98 4.79 -16.25 15.81
N GLY A 99 5.66 -17.25 15.73
CA GLY A 99 5.67 -18.49 16.51
C GLY A 99 6.68 -19.49 15.96
N ILE A 100 6.64 -20.74 16.44
CA ILE A 100 7.59 -21.79 16.01
C ILE A 100 7.40 -22.16 14.52
N LEU A 101 6.15 -22.16 14.04
CA LEU A 101 5.78 -22.57 12.67
C LEU A 101 4.86 -21.56 11.98
N GLN A 102 4.86 -20.29 12.42
CA GLN A 102 3.97 -19.27 11.88
C GLN A 102 4.76 -18.02 11.49
N MET A 103 4.40 -17.45 10.35
CA MET A 103 4.99 -16.24 9.78
C MET A 103 3.90 -15.20 9.56
N VAL A 104 4.29 -13.94 9.56
CA VAL A 104 3.49 -12.86 9.01
C VAL A 104 4.27 -12.24 7.87
N TYR A 105 3.58 -12.04 6.75
CA TYR A 105 4.09 -11.35 5.57
C TYR A 105 3.38 -10.00 5.51
N ALA A 106 4.10 -8.92 5.24
CA ALA A 106 3.51 -7.60 5.17
C ALA A 106 4.11 -6.77 4.04
N THR A 107 3.28 -5.88 3.50
CA THR A 107 3.68 -4.84 2.58
C THR A 107 3.10 -3.51 3.02
N VAL A 108 3.85 -2.45 2.77
CA VAL A 108 3.38 -1.08 2.92
C VAL A 108 3.71 -0.30 1.66
N GLN A 109 2.82 0.62 1.29
CA GLN A 109 3.00 1.46 0.12
C GLN A 109 2.44 2.85 0.39
N CYS A 110 3.15 3.87 -0.09
CA CYS A 110 2.62 5.22 -0.26
C CYS A 110 2.50 5.56 -1.75
N THR A 111 1.65 6.52 -2.09
CA THR A 111 1.68 7.09 -3.44
C THR A 111 3.04 7.79 -3.67
N PRO A 112 3.69 7.63 -4.84
CA PRO A 112 5.06 8.11 -5.05
C PRO A 112 5.23 9.63 -4.90
N ASP A 113 4.16 10.40 -5.09
CA ASP A 113 4.09 11.85 -4.97
C ASP A 113 4.14 12.38 -3.53
N MET A 114 4.05 11.51 -2.51
CA MET A 114 4.18 11.89 -1.11
C MET A 114 5.63 12.11 -0.71
N ASP A 115 5.93 13.20 0.00
CA ASP A 115 7.21 13.32 0.70
C ASP A 115 7.35 12.28 1.84
N GLN A 116 8.54 12.20 2.43
CA GLN A 116 8.82 11.26 3.52
C GLN A 116 7.95 11.50 4.76
N GLN A 117 7.66 12.76 5.11
CA GLN A 117 6.89 13.13 6.29
C GLN A 117 5.43 12.70 6.14
N ASN A 118 4.81 13.05 5.01
CA ASN A 118 3.43 12.72 4.68
C ASN A 118 3.23 11.21 4.49
N CYS A 119 4.19 10.51 3.86
CA CYS A 119 4.15 9.05 3.78
C CYS A 119 4.21 8.40 5.17
N THR A 120 5.14 8.87 6.03
CA THR A 120 5.25 8.39 7.42
C THR A 120 3.95 8.62 8.19
N ALA A 121 3.36 9.82 8.07
CA ALA A 121 2.10 10.16 8.72
C ALA A 121 0.96 9.24 8.25
N CYS A 122 0.80 9.04 6.94
CA CYS A 122 -0.24 8.17 6.39
C CYS A 122 -0.11 6.73 6.93
N LEU A 123 1.11 6.17 6.91
CA LEU A 123 1.35 4.82 7.39
C LEU A 123 1.09 4.68 8.88
N ASN A 124 1.45 5.69 9.69
CA ASN A 124 1.11 5.72 11.12
C ASN A 124 -0.40 5.76 11.36
N TYR A 125 -1.14 6.57 10.60
CA TYR A 125 -2.60 6.57 10.67
C TYR A 125 -3.17 5.20 10.31
N GLY A 126 -2.67 4.56 9.26
CA GLY A 126 -3.10 3.21 8.89
C GLY A 126 -2.81 2.17 9.97
N ARG A 127 -1.64 2.24 10.61
CA ARG A 127 -1.26 1.34 11.71
C ARG A 127 -2.12 1.51 12.95
N SER A 128 -2.52 2.75 13.27
CA SER A 128 -3.38 3.03 14.40
C SER A 128 -4.77 2.37 14.29
N GLU A 129 -5.22 2.05 13.07
CA GLU A 129 -6.51 1.42 12.81
C GLU A 129 -6.49 -0.11 12.93
N LEU A 130 -5.29 -0.72 12.95
CA LEU A 130 -5.14 -2.18 13.02
C LEU A 130 -5.83 -2.76 14.25
N GLY A 131 -5.77 -2.07 15.39
CA GLY A 131 -6.38 -2.53 16.63
C GLY A 131 -7.90 -2.68 16.54
N GLY A 132 -8.57 -1.81 15.79
CA GLY A 132 -10.03 -1.87 15.62
C GLY A 132 -10.48 -2.87 14.56
N CYS A 133 -9.81 -2.88 13.40
CA CYS A 133 -10.28 -3.66 12.26
C CYS A 133 -9.61 -5.03 12.11
N CYS A 134 -8.35 -5.15 12.50
CA CYS A 134 -7.48 -6.26 12.11
C CYS A 134 -6.92 -7.05 13.29
N TYR A 135 -7.27 -6.71 14.53
CA TYR A 135 -6.72 -7.38 15.71
C TYR A 135 -7.06 -8.87 15.72
N GLY A 136 -6.03 -9.70 15.91
CA GLY A 136 -6.15 -11.16 15.89
C GLY A 136 -6.47 -11.80 14.56
N ARG A 137 -6.63 -11.03 13.47
CA ARG A 137 -6.90 -11.56 12.13
C ARG A 137 -5.62 -12.11 11.52
N MET A 138 -5.72 -13.19 10.75
CA MET A 138 -4.56 -13.75 10.05
C MET A 138 -4.21 -13.00 8.74
N GLY A 139 -5.07 -12.07 8.33
CA GLY A 139 -4.83 -11.21 7.18
C GLY A 139 -5.68 -9.95 7.23
N CYS A 140 -5.13 -8.82 6.79
CA CYS A 140 -5.85 -7.57 6.70
C CYS A 140 -5.23 -6.60 5.71
N ARG A 141 -6.07 -5.72 5.17
CA ARG A 141 -5.71 -4.56 4.36
C ARG A 141 -6.29 -3.31 5.00
N ILE A 142 -5.44 -2.32 5.25
CA ILE A 142 -5.85 -0.94 5.55
C ILE A 142 -5.67 -0.13 4.28
N LEU A 143 -6.75 0.48 3.81
CA LEU A 143 -6.84 1.13 2.51
C LEU A 143 -7.14 2.62 2.73
N ARG A 144 -6.15 3.46 2.39
CA ARG A 144 -6.26 4.92 2.40
C ARG A 144 -5.94 5.48 1.01
N PRO A 145 -6.26 6.76 0.76
CA PRO A 145 -5.98 7.37 -0.53
C PRO A 145 -4.48 7.46 -0.86
N ASN A 146 -3.64 7.74 0.14
CA ASN A 146 -2.20 7.93 -0.07
C ASN A 146 -1.32 6.80 0.45
N CYS A 147 -1.88 5.81 1.15
CA CYS A 147 -1.12 4.65 1.61
C CYS A 147 -1.97 3.39 1.79
N VAL A 148 -1.31 2.24 1.70
CA VAL A 148 -1.90 0.92 1.91
C VAL A 148 -0.98 0.12 2.82
N LEU A 149 -1.58 -0.59 3.78
CA LEU A 149 -0.90 -1.64 4.53
C LEU A 149 -1.62 -2.95 4.25
N ARG A 150 -0.88 -4.01 3.95
CA ARG A 150 -1.41 -5.37 3.82
C ARG A 150 -0.56 -6.32 4.62
N PHE A 151 -1.19 -7.23 5.34
CA PHE A 151 -0.50 -8.38 5.89
C PHE A 151 -1.34 -9.64 5.69
N GLU A 152 -0.67 -10.78 5.61
CA GLU A 152 -1.27 -12.11 5.52
C GLU A 152 -0.36 -13.11 6.26
N SER A 153 -0.91 -14.24 6.69
CA SER A 153 -0.13 -15.34 7.28
C SER A 153 0.61 -16.20 6.24
N ASN A 154 0.28 -16.04 4.95
CA ASN A 154 0.91 -16.73 3.83
C ASN A 154 1.60 -15.72 2.90
N PRO A 155 2.64 -16.12 2.16
CA PRO A 155 3.26 -15.26 1.14
C PRO A 155 2.24 -14.80 0.09
N PHE A 156 2.26 -13.51 -0.25
CA PHE A 156 1.38 -12.91 -1.26
C PHE A 156 2.08 -11.92 -2.21
N TYR A 157 3.40 -11.78 -2.10
CA TYR A 157 4.22 -10.95 -2.96
C TYR A 157 5.46 -11.74 -3.40
N ASN A 158 6.06 -11.34 -4.52
CA ASN A 158 7.34 -11.90 -4.94
C ASN A 158 8.47 -11.22 -4.15
N GLU A 159 9.40 -12.01 -3.63
CA GLU A 159 10.57 -11.49 -2.90
C GLU A 159 11.54 -10.72 -3.82
N THR A 160 11.51 -11.00 -5.12
CA THR A 160 12.24 -10.24 -6.13
C THR A 160 11.50 -8.94 -6.47
N ALA A 161 12.06 -7.82 -6.02
CA ALA A 161 11.59 -6.49 -6.40
C ALA A 161 11.79 -6.27 -7.91
N VAL A 162 10.76 -5.75 -8.59
CA VAL A 162 10.90 -5.31 -9.98
C VAL A 162 11.86 -4.11 -9.99
N PRO A 163 12.93 -4.11 -10.80
CA PRO A 163 13.84 -2.97 -10.93
C PRO A 163 13.07 -1.71 -11.35
N LEU A 164 13.48 -0.56 -10.83
CA LEU A 164 12.95 0.72 -11.33
C LEU A 164 13.41 0.94 -12.78
N PRO A 165 12.62 1.64 -13.61
CA PRO A 165 13.09 2.10 -14.91
C PRO A 165 14.34 2.95 -14.74
N SER A 166 15.32 2.79 -15.64
CA SER A 166 16.48 3.67 -15.67
C SER A 166 16.04 5.13 -15.88
N PRO A 167 16.69 6.11 -15.23
CA PRO A 167 16.40 7.51 -15.49
C PRO A 167 16.62 7.82 -16.98
N PRO A 168 15.82 8.73 -17.58
CA PRO A 168 16.06 9.17 -18.95
C PRO A 168 17.47 9.76 -19.06
N THR A 169 18.26 9.30 -20.03
CA THR A 169 19.59 9.84 -20.29
C THR A 169 19.45 11.31 -20.66
N THR A 170 19.96 12.21 -19.83
CA THR A 170 20.02 13.63 -20.16
C THR A 170 20.96 13.79 -21.36
N SER A 171 20.40 14.09 -22.53
CA SER A 171 21.18 14.53 -23.69
C SER A 171 22.05 15.72 -23.27
N PRO A 172 23.35 15.76 -23.59
CA PRO A 172 24.16 16.92 -23.30
C PRO A 172 23.58 18.13 -24.05
N THR A 173 23.29 19.20 -23.33
CA THR A 173 22.91 20.49 -23.89
C THR A 173 24.00 20.91 -24.88
N PRO A 174 23.68 21.23 -26.15
CA PRO A 174 24.67 21.78 -27.06
C PRO A 174 25.16 23.12 -26.50
N SER A 175 26.46 23.21 -26.26
CA SER A 175 27.11 24.46 -25.86
C SER A 175 26.93 25.53 -26.94
N PRO A 176 26.79 26.82 -26.55
CA PRO A 176 26.64 27.94 -27.48
C PRO A 176 27.87 28.17 -28.36
#